data_AF-A0A498E2K1-F1
#
_entry.id   AF-A0A498E2K1-F1
#
_cell.length_a   1.000
_cell.length_b   1.000
_cell.length_c   1.000
_cell.angle_alpha   90.00
_cell.angle_beta   90.00
_cell.angle_gamma   90.00
#
_symmetry.space_group_name_H-M   'P 1'
#
loop_
_entity.id
_entity.type
_entity.pdbx_description
1 polymer ?
#
loop_
_entity_poly.entity_id
_entity_poly.type
_entity_poly.pdbx_seq_one_letter_code
_entity_poly.pdbx_strand_id
1 'polypeptide(L)'
;MARPTSGGRRVHTGIESSGAHPVEYRFSHARNGNRHLLVVFANFSAEGGYGWSNGVFDDLRSNILWIRDRFDGESAYYLCRDMDFSVEQSVVNLIGRVLNALGLTPDQCTLWGGSKGGSAALYLGLRYGFRNIVSLVPQFLVGTYVRDVHPRTARHMLGEGVPEEHVRALDAVLPDTVRSVPDRKANVYLLSSPQDEQFPVQVEPFLPLFQDYENFNFVLSDSPHISDHTTVTRRNVPLLMGLANFLVDGISPRFGTVRNGLEEVGADTSAIDAYLRTTTLVRGASFPPPVLSRPAPGEELRADGVRFTGTAPGAVRVSLWEDGKFLGTPDVAADGGWTWETGHAWGVGEHCVRVFAVDAAGHQSRRAEVRFSVAKAPTAPIVSAPAQGEERAADDIGFTGLARGAVQVGLRERGVLLGLASVGPDQGWSWTSPEGWRPGAHVVEVFGVDAAGVETASYAVRFTVTAETARTSARWPSPERDFADR
;
A
#
# COMPACT_ATOMS: atom_id res chain seq x y z
N MET A 1 -2.55 3.13 6.26
CA MET A 1 -1.62 3.07 5.11
C MET A 1 -1.77 1.71 4.45
N ALA A 2 -2.35 1.66 3.24
CA ALA A 2 -2.39 0.43 2.46
C ALA A 2 -1.02 0.24 1.81
N ARG A 3 -0.37 -0.91 2.04
CA ARG A 3 0.80 -1.32 1.26
C ARG A 3 0.38 -1.39 -0.22
N PRO A 4 1.21 -0.91 -1.17
CA PRO A 4 0.99 -1.22 -2.57
C PRO A 4 1.26 -2.72 -2.75
N THR A 5 0.23 -3.51 -3.05
CA THR A 5 0.42 -4.91 -3.45
C THR A 5 0.93 -4.92 -4.89
N SER A 6 2.25 -4.86 -5.06
CA SER A 6 2.94 -5.10 -6.34
C SER A 6 2.94 -6.58 -6.75
N GLY A 7 1.96 -7.38 -6.33
CA GLY A 7 1.85 -8.78 -6.71
C GLY A 7 0.94 -8.91 -7.92
N GLY A 8 1.51 -8.97 -9.13
CA GLY A 8 0.78 -9.42 -10.32
C GLY A 8 0.17 -10.81 -10.12
N ARG A 9 -0.75 -11.24 -10.97
CA ARG A 9 -1.34 -12.58 -10.84
C ARG A 9 -0.29 -13.65 -11.10
N ARG A 10 -0.36 -14.78 -10.38
CA ARG A 10 0.42 -15.98 -10.74
C ARG A 10 -0.12 -16.51 -12.07
N VAL A 11 0.76 -16.70 -13.04
CA VAL A 11 0.42 -17.19 -14.38
C VAL A 11 1.12 -18.52 -14.63
N HIS A 12 0.34 -19.51 -15.06
CA HIS A 12 0.80 -20.80 -15.55
C HIS A 12 0.85 -20.75 -17.08
N THR A 13 1.85 -21.36 -17.70
CA THR A 13 1.94 -21.51 -19.17
C THR A 13 1.92 -23.00 -19.48
N GLY A 14 1.18 -23.41 -20.50
CA GLY A 14 1.04 -24.81 -20.87
C GLY A 14 0.71 -25.00 -22.35
N ILE A 15 0.75 -26.25 -22.77
CA ILE A 15 0.33 -26.71 -24.09
C ILE A 15 -0.68 -27.83 -23.86
N GLU A 16 -1.88 -27.71 -24.42
CA GLU A 16 -2.87 -28.78 -24.46
C GLU A 16 -2.74 -29.51 -25.80
N SER A 17 -2.40 -30.79 -25.75
CA SER A 17 -2.05 -31.60 -26.93
C SER A 17 -2.95 -32.83 -27.12
N SER A 18 -4.07 -32.93 -26.40
CA SER A 18 -5.04 -34.02 -26.58
C SER A 18 -5.92 -33.89 -27.83
N GLY A 19 -5.92 -32.73 -28.48
CA GLY A 19 -6.63 -32.48 -29.74
C GLY A 19 -5.80 -32.80 -30.99
N ALA A 20 -6.37 -32.53 -32.17
CA ALA A 20 -5.66 -32.68 -33.44
C ALA A 20 -4.47 -31.71 -33.56
N HIS A 21 -4.58 -30.55 -32.91
CA HIS A 21 -3.54 -29.53 -32.89
C HIS A 21 -3.18 -29.14 -31.45
N PRO A 22 -1.88 -28.97 -31.13
CA PRO A 22 -1.46 -28.46 -29.84
C PRO A 22 -1.89 -27.00 -29.68
N VAL A 23 -2.48 -26.66 -28.53
CA VAL A 23 -2.94 -25.30 -28.20
C VAL A 23 -2.10 -24.73 -27.07
N GLU A 24 -1.36 -23.67 -27.36
CA GLU A 24 -0.61 -22.91 -26.36
C GLU A 24 -1.55 -22.02 -25.52
N TYR A 25 -1.43 -22.09 -24.19
CA TYR A 25 -2.25 -21.30 -23.28
C TYR A 25 -1.48 -20.73 -22.09
N ARG A 26 -2.04 -19.66 -21.53
CA ARG A 26 -1.73 -19.18 -20.18
C ARG A 26 -2.96 -19.23 -19.30
N PHE A 27 -2.78 -19.52 -18.03
CA PHE A 27 -3.87 -19.60 -17.07
C PHE A 27 -3.52 -18.90 -15.76
N SER A 28 -4.50 -18.21 -15.18
CA SER A 28 -4.38 -17.61 -13.86
C SER A 28 -5.66 -17.81 -13.04
N HIS A 29 -5.51 -18.36 -11.84
CA HIS A 29 -6.62 -18.59 -10.92
C HIS A 29 -7.26 -17.30 -10.43
N ALA A 30 -8.58 -17.33 -10.24
CA ALA A 30 -9.35 -16.33 -9.51
C ALA A 30 -8.71 -16.00 -8.15
N ARG A 31 -8.61 -14.70 -7.84
CA ARG A 31 -8.27 -14.25 -6.48
C ARG A 31 -9.52 -14.39 -5.63
N ASN A 32 -9.45 -15.14 -4.53
CA ASN A 32 -10.54 -15.35 -3.57
C ASN A 32 -11.78 -16.09 -4.12
N GLY A 33 -11.61 -16.96 -5.12
CA GLY A 33 -12.60 -18.01 -5.42
C GLY A 33 -13.84 -17.62 -6.22
N ASN A 34 -13.85 -16.50 -6.95
CA ASN A 34 -14.93 -16.19 -7.88
C ASN A 34 -15.06 -17.30 -8.95
N ARG A 35 -16.31 -17.71 -9.20
CA ARG A 35 -16.66 -18.83 -10.09
C ARG A 35 -17.02 -18.36 -11.49
N HIS A 36 -16.06 -17.68 -12.13
CA HIS A 36 -16.17 -17.24 -13.52
C HIS A 36 -14.88 -17.52 -14.28
N LEU A 37 -14.99 -17.83 -15.56
CA LEU A 37 -13.85 -17.97 -16.47
C LEU A 37 -13.90 -16.88 -17.55
N LEU A 38 -12.85 -16.09 -17.64
CA LEU A 38 -12.61 -15.20 -18.78
C LEU A 38 -11.65 -15.88 -19.75
N VAL A 39 -12.11 -16.17 -20.96
CA VAL A 39 -11.27 -16.71 -22.03
C VAL A 39 -10.89 -15.58 -22.98
N VAL A 40 -9.60 -15.38 -23.18
CA VAL A 40 -9.05 -14.26 -23.94
C VAL A 40 -8.36 -14.76 -25.20
N PHE A 41 -8.81 -14.26 -26.35
CA PHE A 41 -8.22 -14.53 -27.65
C PHE A 41 -7.29 -13.38 -28.05
N ALA A 42 -6.04 -13.70 -28.36
CA ALA A 42 -5.05 -12.77 -28.87
C ALA A 42 -5.37 -12.21 -30.27
N ASN A 43 -5.01 -10.94 -30.47
CA ASN A 43 -5.03 -10.26 -31.77
C ASN A 43 -3.69 -10.44 -32.53
N PHE A 44 -3.58 -9.91 -33.75
CA PHE A 44 -2.34 -9.97 -34.53
C PHE A 44 -1.19 -9.16 -33.94
N SER A 45 -1.47 -8.03 -33.29
CA SER A 45 -0.44 -7.16 -32.69
C SER A 45 0.30 -7.81 -31.51
N ALA A 46 -0.20 -8.94 -31.00
CA ALA A 46 0.48 -9.76 -30.02
C ALA A 46 1.41 -10.78 -30.70
N GLU A 47 2.25 -10.36 -31.66
CA GLU A 47 3.24 -11.25 -32.29
C GLU A 47 4.12 -11.88 -31.19
N GLY A 48 3.91 -13.17 -30.92
CA GLY A 48 4.61 -13.88 -29.85
C GLY A 48 3.87 -14.02 -28.51
N GLY A 49 2.75 -13.31 -28.30
CA GLY A 49 2.10 -13.13 -27.00
C GLY A 49 0.70 -13.75 -26.86
N TYR A 50 0.02 -13.40 -25.76
CA TYR A 50 -1.25 -14.00 -25.33
C TYR A 50 -2.45 -13.05 -25.40
N GLY A 51 -2.28 -11.83 -25.94
CA GLY A 51 -3.32 -10.78 -26.02
C GLY A 51 -3.84 -10.33 -24.65
N TRP A 52 -3.83 -9.03 -24.31
CA TRP A 52 -4.30 -8.54 -23.00
C TRP A 52 -3.63 -9.19 -21.75
N SER A 53 -2.57 -9.99 -21.92
CA SER A 53 -1.76 -10.57 -20.85
C SER A 53 -0.71 -9.57 -20.33
N ASN A 54 -1.02 -8.27 -20.31
CA ASN A 54 -0.15 -7.16 -19.92
C ASN A 54 -0.48 -6.59 -18.53
N GLY A 55 -1.26 -7.32 -17.73
CA GLY A 55 -1.68 -6.91 -16.39
C GLY A 55 -3.00 -6.15 -16.31
N VAL A 56 -3.63 -5.80 -17.45
CA VAL A 56 -4.92 -5.09 -17.47
C VAL A 56 -6.05 -5.84 -16.76
N PHE A 57 -5.94 -7.18 -16.67
CA PHE A 57 -6.89 -8.02 -15.95
C PHE A 57 -6.44 -8.42 -14.53
N ASP A 58 -5.35 -7.84 -14.01
CA ASP A 58 -4.77 -8.29 -12.74
C ASP A 58 -5.71 -8.18 -11.55
N ASP A 59 -6.57 -7.15 -11.58
CA ASP A 59 -7.56 -6.86 -10.55
C ASP A 59 -8.91 -7.57 -10.77
N LEU A 60 -9.12 -8.25 -11.91
CA LEU A 60 -10.35 -9.02 -12.11
C LEU A 60 -10.42 -10.20 -11.13
N ARG A 61 -11.59 -10.48 -10.59
CA ARG A 61 -11.73 -11.56 -9.60
C ARG A 61 -11.83 -12.96 -10.22
N SER A 62 -12.03 -13.08 -11.54
CA SER A 62 -12.26 -14.33 -12.28
C SER A 62 -11.02 -15.19 -12.48
N ASN A 63 -11.21 -16.45 -12.90
CA ASN A 63 -10.17 -17.23 -13.57
C ASN A 63 -9.96 -16.66 -14.97
N ILE A 64 -8.73 -16.72 -15.47
CA ILE A 64 -8.41 -16.19 -16.79
C ILE A 64 -7.61 -17.22 -17.57
N LEU A 65 -8.10 -17.55 -18.76
CA LEU A 65 -7.45 -18.41 -19.74
C LEU A 65 -7.13 -17.58 -20.97
N TRP A 66 -5.85 -17.36 -21.24
CA TRP A 66 -5.42 -16.77 -22.50
C TRP A 66 -5.03 -17.87 -23.48
N ILE A 67 -5.55 -17.80 -24.70
CA ILE A 67 -5.24 -18.74 -25.76
C ILE A 67 -4.44 -18.01 -26.84
N ARG A 68 -3.33 -18.60 -27.24
CA ARG A 68 -2.48 -18.05 -28.29
C ARG A 68 -2.87 -18.66 -29.63
N ASP A 69 -3.07 -17.81 -30.64
CA ASP A 69 -3.29 -18.25 -32.02
C ASP A 69 -1.96 -18.54 -32.70
N ARG A 70 -1.44 -19.75 -32.53
CA ARG A 70 -0.25 -20.20 -33.23
C ARG A 70 -0.31 -21.69 -33.49
N PHE A 71 -0.47 -22.06 -34.75
CA PHE A 71 -0.60 -23.43 -35.22
C PHE A 71 0.43 -23.64 -36.32
N ASP A 72 1.36 -24.58 -36.12
CA ASP A 72 2.52 -24.82 -36.99
C ASP A 72 3.30 -23.55 -37.37
N GLY A 73 3.43 -22.64 -36.40
CA GLY A 73 4.24 -21.44 -36.51
C GLY A 73 3.49 -20.19 -36.97
N GLU A 74 2.24 -20.31 -37.44
CA GLU A 74 1.46 -19.21 -38.03
C GLU A 74 0.08 -19.04 -37.36
N SER A 75 -0.57 -17.89 -37.58
CA SER A 75 -1.94 -17.65 -37.09
C SER A 75 -2.98 -18.45 -37.89
N ALA A 76 -4.02 -18.94 -37.22
CA ALA A 76 -5.13 -19.69 -37.84
C ALA A 76 -6.50 -19.08 -37.51
N TYR A 77 -6.54 -17.86 -36.94
CA TYR A 77 -7.77 -17.20 -36.47
C TYR A 77 -8.53 -18.01 -35.41
N TYR A 78 -7.89 -19.00 -34.79
CA TYR A 78 -8.54 -20.04 -33.97
C TYR A 78 -9.56 -20.89 -34.74
N LEU A 79 -9.55 -20.85 -36.08
CA LEU A 79 -10.54 -21.49 -36.95
C LEU A 79 -9.96 -22.70 -37.68
N CYS A 80 -9.03 -22.46 -38.60
CA CYS A 80 -8.62 -23.48 -39.56
C CYS A 80 -7.21 -23.28 -40.10
N ARG A 81 -6.64 -24.39 -40.58
CA ARG A 81 -5.41 -24.43 -41.37
C ARG A 81 -5.69 -25.25 -42.62
N ASP A 82 -5.38 -24.72 -43.80
CA ASP A 82 -5.70 -25.36 -45.10
C ASP A 82 -7.18 -25.82 -45.18
N MET A 83 -8.10 -24.96 -44.72
CA MET A 83 -9.53 -25.22 -44.56
C MET A 83 -9.90 -26.41 -43.65
N ASP A 84 -8.94 -26.99 -42.92
CA ASP A 84 -9.20 -27.96 -41.85
C ASP A 84 -9.57 -27.24 -40.54
N PHE A 85 -10.84 -27.37 -40.14
CA PHE A 85 -11.41 -26.78 -38.92
C PHE A 85 -11.15 -27.61 -37.66
N SER A 86 -10.30 -28.64 -37.70
CA SER A 86 -9.87 -29.36 -36.49
C SER A 86 -9.06 -28.48 -35.51
N VAL A 87 -8.52 -27.34 -35.99
CA VAL A 87 -7.92 -26.28 -35.17
C VAL A 87 -8.94 -25.71 -34.19
N GLU A 88 -10.11 -25.25 -34.69
CA GLU A 88 -11.22 -24.77 -33.89
C GLU A 88 -11.64 -25.77 -32.80
N GLN A 89 -11.73 -27.05 -33.18
CA GLN A 89 -12.09 -28.12 -32.24
C GLN A 89 -11.05 -28.27 -31.13
N SER A 90 -9.76 -28.14 -31.45
CA SER A 90 -8.69 -28.20 -30.45
C SER A 90 -8.78 -27.03 -29.46
N VAL A 91 -9.10 -25.82 -29.94
CA VAL A 91 -9.28 -24.62 -29.12
C VAL A 91 -10.49 -24.77 -28.18
N VAL A 92 -11.66 -25.17 -28.69
CA VAL A 92 -12.86 -25.29 -27.85
C VAL A 92 -12.76 -26.45 -26.86
N ASN A 93 -12.07 -27.54 -27.22
CA ASN A 93 -11.77 -28.65 -26.30
C ASN A 93 -10.91 -28.19 -25.12
N LEU A 94 -9.90 -27.35 -25.34
CA LEU A 94 -9.14 -26.74 -24.23
C LEU A 94 -10.07 -25.95 -23.30
N ILE A 95 -10.91 -25.07 -23.85
CA ILE A 95 -11.84 -24.27 -23.05
C ILE A 95 -12.77 -25.17 -22.22
N GLY A 96 -13.36 -26.20 -22.85
CA GLY A 96 -14.24 -27.16 -22.19
C GLY A 96 -13.55 -27.94 -21.08
N ARG A 97 -12.29 -28.36 -21.28
CA ARG A 97 -11.49 -29.02 -20.23
C ARG A 97 -11.20 -28.11 -19.05
N VAL A 98 -10.87 -26.84 -19.30
CA VAL A 98 -10.63 -25.85 -18.23
C VAL A 98 -11.92 -25.58 -17.46
N LEU A 99 -13.06 -25.41 -18.15
CA LEU A 99 -14.36 -25.27 -17.48
C LEU A 99 -14.68 -26.48 -16.60
N ASN A 100 -14.50 -27.71 -17.12
CA ASN A 100 -14.73 -28.93 -16.35
C ASN A 100 -13.80 -29.01 -15.13
N ALA A 101 -12.51 -28.72 -15.29
CA ALA A 101 -11.54 -28.72 -14.19
C ALA A 101 -11.86 -27.67 -13.10
N LEU A 102 -12.49 -26.56 -13.46
CA LEU A 102 -12.96 -25.53 -12.53
C LEU A 102 -14.38 -25.80 -11.99
N GLY A 103 -15.07 -26.83 -12.49
CA GLY A 103 -16.47 -27.11 -12.19
C GLY A 103 -17.41 -25.98 -12.62
N LEU A 104 -17.15 -25.35 -13.77
CA LEU A 104 -17.93 -24.25 -14.33
C LEU A 104 -18.71 -24.71 -15.56
N THR A 105 -19.79 -23.99 -15.87
CA THR A 105 -20.59 -24.18 -17.08
C THR A 105 -20.31 -23.06 -18.10
N PRO A 106 -20.74 -23.19 -19.38
CA PRO A 106 -20.67 -22.11 -20.36
C PRO A 106 -21.40 -20.82 -19.95
N ASP A 107 -22.37 -20.88 -19.02
CA ASP A 107 -23.04 -19.71 -18.45
C ASP A 107 -22.11 -18.86 -17.55
N GLN A 108 -21.08 -19.50 -16.99
CA GLN A 108 -20.09 -18.88 -16.11
C GLN A 108 -18.79 -18.54 -16.86
N CYS A 109 -18.90 -18.35 -18.18
CA CYS A 109 -17.78 -18.09 -19.06
C CYS A 109 -18.03 -16.83 -19.89
N THR A 110 -16.99 -16.02 -20.04
CA THR A 110 -16.95 -14.90 -20.99
C THR A 110 -15.87 -15.15 -22.02
N LEU A 111 -16.24 -15.14 -23.29
CA LEU A 111 -15.27 -15.08 -24.39
C LEU A 111 -14.95 -13.63 -24.71
N TRP A 112 -13.67 -13.31 -24.84
CA TRP A 112 -13.17 -11.95 -24.97
C TRP A 112 -12.10 -11.85 -26.05
N GLY A 113 -12.22 -10.85 -26.92
CA GLY A 113 -11.12 -10.53 -27.83
C GLY A 113 -11.38 -9.28 -28.65
N GLY A 114 -10.31 -8.77 -29.26
CA GLY A 114 -10.38 -7.66 -30.20
C GLY A 114 -9.77 -8.01 -31.56
N SER A 115 -10.24 -7.37 -32.63
CA SER A 115 -9.83 -7.67 -34.01
C SER A 115 -10.04 -9.17 -34.29
N LYS A 116 -8.99 -9.89 -34.74
CA LYS A 116 -8.98 -11.36 -34.87
C LYS A 116 -9.60 -12.09 -33.68
N GLY A 117 -9.21 -11.70 -32.46
CA GLY A 117 -9.73 -12.33 -31.24
C GLY A 117 -11.21 -12.01 -31.00
N GLY A 118 -11.69 -10.86 -31.47
CA GLY A 118 -13.09 -10.47 -31.42
C GLY A 118 -13.95 -11.32 -32.35
N SER A 119 -13.46 -11.60 -33.56
CA SER A 119 -14.10 -12.55 -34.49
C SER A 119 -14.16 -13.95 -33.89
N ALA A 120 -13.06 -14.43 -33.31
CA ALA A 120 -13.01 -15.74 -32.67
C ALA A 120 -13.93 -15.84 -31.44
N ALA A 121 -13.94 -14.84 -30.55
CA ALA A 121 -14.82 -14.79 -29.41
C ALA A 121 -16.30 -14.83 -29.82
N LEU A 122 -16.66 -14.09 -30.87
CA LEU A 122 -18.02 -14.05 -31.39
C LEU A 122 -18.41 -15.38 -32.02
N TYR A 123 -17.58 -15.90 -32.92
CA TYR A 123 -17.83 -17.15 -33.61
C TYR A 123 -17.93 -18.35 -32.65
N LEU A 124 -16.90 -18.57 -31.83
CA LEU A 124 -16.87 -19.70 -30.88
C LEU A 124 -17.97 -19.56 -29.82
N GLY A 125 -18.23 -18.32 -29.39
CA GLY A 125 -19.23 -18.04 -28.37
C GLY A 125 -20.62 -18.47 -28.82
N LEU A 126 -20.98 -18.06 -30.03
CA LEU A 126 -22.28 -18.38 -30.62
C LEU A 126 -22.39 -19.85 -31.03
N ARG A 127 -21.34 -20.42 -31.66
CA ARG A 127 -21.36 -21.80 -32.16
C ARG A 127 -21.41 -22.85 -31.04
N TYR A 128 -20.78 -22.58 -29.90
CA TYR A 128 -20.67 -23.54 -28.78
C TYR A 128 -21.45 -23.15 -27.53
N GLY A 129 -22.30 -22.12 -27.60
CA GLY A 129 -23.25 -21.78 -26.53
C GLY A 129 -22.61 -21.16 -25.28
N PHE A 130 -21.55 -20.37 -25.43
CA PHE A 130 -21.00 -19.59 -24.31
C PHE A 130 -21.86 -18.35 -24.06
N ARG A 131 -22.20 -18.09 -22.80
CA ARG A 131 -23.26 -17.12 -22.49
C ARG A 131 -22.85 -15.67 -22.69
N ASN A 132 -21.60 -15.32 -22.41
CA ASN A 132 -21.14 -13.94 -22.50
C ASN A 132 -20.05 -13.79 -23.56
N ILE A 133 -20.23 -12.85 -24.48
CA ILE A 133 -19.35 -12.61 -25.61
C ILE A 133 -19.01 -11.13 -25.66
N VAL A 134 -17.73 -10.81 -25.52
CA VAL A 134 -17.20 -9.46 -25.69
C VAL A 134 -16.32 -9.42 -26.93
N SER A 135 -16.84 -8.82 -27.98
CA SER A 135 -16.22 -8.76 -29.31
C SER A 135 -15.89 -7.32 -29.68
N LEU A 136 -14.60 -7.01 -29.76
CA LEU A 136 -14.12 -5.65 -30.00
C LEU A 136 -13.62 -5.56 -31.44
N VAL A 137 -14.17 -4.64 -32.24
CA VAL A 137 -13.79 -4.38 -33.63
C VAL A 137 -13.55 -5.66 -34.46
N PRO A 138 -14.50 -6.62 -34.52
CA PRO A 138 -14.31 -7.90 -35.20
C PRO A 138 -14.27 -7.76 -36.72
N GLN A 139 -13.54 -8.65 -37.37
CA GLN A 139 -13.65 -8.91 -38.81
C GLN A 139 -14.73 -9.96 -39.08
N PHE A 140 -15.79 -9.60 -39.80
CA PHE A 140 -16.82 -10.56 -40.25
C PHE A 140 -16.40 -11.28 -41.53
N LEU A 141 -15.74 -10.58 -42.45
CA LEU A 141 -15.24 -11.12 -43.71
C LEU A 141 -13.77 -11.55 -43.52
N VAL A 142 -13.57 -12.65 -42.79
CA VAL A 142 -12.25 -13.13 -42.37
C VAL A 142 -11.38 -13.53 -43.55
N GLY A 143 -11.93 -14.25 -44.54
CA GLY A 143 -11.22 -14.72 -45.73
C GLY A 143 -10.70 -13.56 -46.57
N THR A 144 -11.56 -12.59 -46.88
CA THR A 144 -11.20 -11.36 -47.58
C THR A 144 -10.16 -10.58 -46.78
N TYR A 145 -10.36 -10.41 -45.47
CA TYR A 145 -9.42 -9.68 -44.63
C TYR A 145 -8.03 -10.30 -44.60
N VAL A 146 -7.90 -11.62 -44.38
CA VAL A 146 -6.58 -12.25 -44.34
C VAL A 146 -5.90 -12.24 -45.70
N ARG A 147 -6.64 -12.44 -46.80
CA ARG A 147 -6.11 -12.35 -48.16
C ARG A 147 -5.46 -10.98 -48.41
N ASP A 148 -6.17 -9.92 -48.05
CA ASP A 148 -5.80 -8.55 -48.41
C ASP A 148 -4.78 -7.94 -47.43
N VAL A 149 -4.84 -8.30 -46.14
CA VAL A 149 -4.04 -7.67 -45.07
C VAL A 149 -2.94 -8.58 -44.53
N HIS A 150 -3.14 -9.91 -44.53
CA HIS A 150 -2.24 -10.89 -43.92
C HIS A 150 -1.92 -12.09 -44.84
N PRO A 151 -1.21 -11.89 -45.98
CA PRO A 151 -1.05 -12.91 -47.03
C PRO A 151 -0.35 -14.21 -46.58
N ARG A 152 0.47 -14.17 -45.52
CA ARG A 152 1.04 -15.38 -44.91
C ARG A 152 -0.02 -16.19 -44.19
N THR A 153 -0.81 -15.53 -43.34
CA THR A 153 -1.96 -16.12 -42.66
C THR A 153 -3.00 -16.63 -43.66
N ALA A 154 -3.24 -15.90 -44.76
CA ALA A 154 -4.14 -16.33 -45.82
C ALA A 154 -3.72 -17.69 -46.40
N ARG A 155 -2.45 -17.84 -46.82
CA ARG A 155 -1.95 -19.13 -47.34
C ARG A 155 -2.01 -20.25 -46.30
N HIS A 156 -1.75 -19.92 -45.04
CA HIS A 156 -1.83 -20.90 -43.95
C HIS A 156 -3.25 -21.39 -43.70
N MET A 157 -4.24 -20.49 -43.73
CA MET A 157 -5.64 -20.81 -43.45
C MET A 157 -6.40 -21.36 -44.66
N LEU A 158 -6.16 -20.78 -45.83
CA LEU A 158 -6.92 -20.99 -47.06
C LEU A 158 -6.19 -21.89 -48.06
N GLY A 159 -5.00 -22.39 -47.72
CA GLY A 159 -4.17 -23.20 -48.62
C GLY A 159 -3.31 -22.35 -49.56
N GLU A 160 -2.31 -23.02 -50.15
CA GLU A 160 -1.41 -22.37 -51.12
C GLU A 160 -2.18 -21.85 -52.34
N GLY A 161 -1.82 -20.66 -52.81
CA GLY A 161 -2.53 -19.97 -53.88
C GLY A 161 -3.82 -19.24 -53.48
N VAL A 162 -4.32 -19.42 -52.24
CA VAL A 162 -5.49 -18.71 -51.68
C VAL A 162 -6.71 -18.76 -52.62
N PRO A 163 -7.29 -19.95 -52.87
CA PRO A 163 -8.42 -20.09 -53.79
C PRO A 163 -9.61 -19.21 -53.41
N GLU A 164 -10.23 -18.55 -54.38
CA GLU A 164 -11.35 -17.62 -54.13
C GLU A 164 -12.57 -18.34 -53.52
N GLU A 165 -12.72 -19.64 -53.78
CA GLU A 165 -13.75 -20.47 -53.11
C GLU A 165 -13.50 -20.62 -51.60
N HIS A 166 -12.25 -20.75 -51.18
CA HIS A 166 -11.87 -20.82 -49.77
C HIS A 166 -12.06 -19.46 -49.09
N VAL A 167 -11.71 -18.36 -49.78
CA VAL A 167 -11.96 -16.99 -49.31
C VAL A 167 -13.46 -16.80 -49.03
N ARG A 168 -14.32 -17.11 -50.01
CA ARG A 168 -15.77 -17.00 -49.86
C ARG A 168 -16.32 -17.91 -48.76
N ALA A 169 -15.82 -19.14 -48.67
CA ALA A 169 -16.23 -20.08 -47.63
C ALA A 169 -15.90 -19.53 -46.24
N LEU A 170 -14.70 -18.98 -46.03
CA LEU A 170 -14.29 -18.42 -44.74
C LEU A 170 -15.01 -17.11 -44.41
N ASP A 171 -15.32 -16.27 -45.40
CA ASP A 171 -16.14 -15.06 -45.23
C ASP A 171 -17.58 -15.36 -44.79
N ALA A 172 -18.11 -16.53 -45.15
CA ALA A 172 -19.46 -16.94 -44.77
C ALA A 172 -19.55 -17.43 -43.31
N VAL A 173 -18.45 -17.95 -42.74
CA VAL A 173 -18.43 -18.66 -41.45
C VAL A 173 -19.07 -17.85 -40.31
N LEU A 174 -18.61 -16.62 -40.08
CA LEU A 174 -19.11 -15.80 -38.97
C LEU A 174 -20.53 -15.26 -39.23
N PRO A 175 -20.84 -14.62 -40.38
CA PRO A 175 -22.20 -14.20 -40.69
C PRO A 175 -23.24 -15.33 -40.60
N ASP A 176 -22.93 -16.52 -41.12
CA ASP A 176 -23.84 -17.67 -41.08
C ASP A 176 -24.00 -18.23 -39.66
N THR A 177 -22.94 -18.18 -38.85
CA THR A 177 -23.04 -18.52 -37.43
C THR A 177 -23.99 -17.57 -36.72
N VAL A 178 -23.87 -16.24 -36.91
CA VAL A 178 -24.76 -15.26 -36.29
C VAL A 178 -26.23 -15.50 -36.69
N ARG A 179 -26.49 -15.86 -37.95
CA ARG A 179 -27.84 -16.15 -38.47
C ARG A 179 -28.44 -17.43 -37.90
N SER A 180 -27.61 -18.46 -37.70
CA SER A 180 -28.06 -19.82 -37.39
C SER A 180 -28.27 -20.11 -35.90
N VAL A 181 -27.92 -19.19 -35.00
CA VAL A 181 -28.13 -19.39 -33.55
C VAL A 181 -29.63 -19.54 -33.24
N PRO A 182 -30.08 -20.68 -32.69
CA PRO A 182 -31.51 -20.97 -32.54
C PRO A 182 -32.22 -20.17 -31.44
N ASP A 183 -31.58 -20.00 -30.28
CA ASP A 183 -32.20 -19.41 -29.09
C ASP A 183 -31.83 -17.94 -28.87
N ARG A 184 -30.72 -17.49 -29.47
CA ARG A 184 -30.24 -16.10 -29.49
C ARG A 184 -30.15 -15.46 -28.08
N LYS A 185 -29.86 -16.29 -27.08
CA LYS A 185 -29.79 -15.92 -25.64
C LYS A 185 -28.41 -15.47 -25.17
N ALA A 186 -27.40 -15.55 -26.05
CA ALA A 186 -26.07 -15.07 -25.75
C ALA A 186 -26.10 -13.56 -25.47
N ASN A 187 -25.39 -13.13 -24.44
CA ASN A 187 -25.14 -11.74 -24.15
C ASN A 187 -23.96 -11.29 -25.03
N VAL A 188 -24.26 -10.54 -26.09
CA VAL A 188 -23.25 -10.08 -27.05
C VAL A 188 -22.98 -8.60 -26.80
N TYR A 189 -21.72 -8.28 -26.53
CA TYR A 189 -21.22 -6.93 -26.35
C TYR A 189 -20.23 -6.64 -27.48
N LEU A 190 -20.68 -5.85 -28.46
CA LEU A 190 -19.90 -5.46 -29.62
C LEU A 190 -19.45 -4.00 -29.48
N LEU A 191 -18.15 -3.75 -29.60
CA LEU A 191 -17.57 -2.40 -29.62
C LEU A 191 -17.02 -2.11 -31.02
N SER A 192 -17.33 -0.95 -31.58
CA SER A 192 -16.65 -0.42 -32.76
C SER A 192 -16.57 1.10 -32.73
N SER A 193 -16.01 1.72 -33.77
CA SER A 193 -15.89 3.16 -33.93
C SER A 193 -16.13 3.57 -35.38
N PRO A 194 -16.75 4.71 -35.67
CA PRO A 194 -16.82 5.24 -37.03
C PRO A 194 -15.46 5.74 -37.54
N GLN A 195 -14.49 5.98 -36.66
CA GLN A 195 -13.10 6.31 -37.02
C GLN A 195 -12.23 5.08 -37.31
N ASP A 196 -12.76 3.86 -37.12
CA ASP A 196 -12.08 2.62 -37.53
C ASP A 196 -12.22 2.43 -39.04
N GLU A 197 -11.10 2.38 -39.76
CA GLU A 197 -11.09 2.21 -41.21
C GLU A 197 -11.74 0.90 -41.67
N GLN A 198 -11.84 -0.10 -40.80
CA GLN A 198 -12.45 -1.39 -41.08
C GLN A 198 -13.96 -1.41 -40.83
N PHE A 199 -14.49 -0.49 -40.01
CA PHE A 199 -15.89 -0.51 -39.56
C PHE A 199 -16.93 -0.59 -40.70
N PRO A 200 -16.84 0.21 -41.78
CA PRO A 200 -17.85 0.22 -42.85
C PRO A 200 -17.95 -1.10 -43.62
N VAL A 201 -16.87 -1.91 -43.61
CA VAL A 201 -16.81 -3.18 -44.35
C VAL A 201 -17.01 -4.36 -43.41
N GLN A 202 -16.39 -4.31 -42.23
CA GLN A 202 -16.27 -5.48 -41.35
C GLN A 202 -17.36 -5.56 -40.29
N VAL A 203 -18.03 -4.46 -39.92
CA VAL A 203 -18.98 -4.48 -38.80
C VAL A 203 -20.34 -3.92 -39.20
N GLU A 204 -20.37 -2.69 -39.73
CA GLU A 204 -21.62 -1.97 -40.03
C GLU A 204 -22.62 -2.79 -40.86
N PRO A 205 -22.22 -3.49 -41.95
CA PRO A 205 -23.15 -4.26 -42.79
C PRO A 205 -23.79 -5.46 -42.07
N PHE A 206 -23.17 -5.92 -40.97
CA PHE A 206 -23.56 -7.13 -40.26
C PHE A 206 -24.35 -6.84 -38.97
N LEU A 207 -24.42 -5.59 -38.52
CA LEU A 207 -25.21 -5.19 -37.36
C LEU A 207 -26.69 -5.64 -37.43
N PRO A 208 -27.39 -5.58 -38.58
CA PRO A 208 -28.78 -6.06 -38.67
C PRO A 208 -28.95 -7.55 -38.33
N LEU A 209 -27.91 -8.38 -38.42
CA LEU A 209 -28.00 -9.81 -38.08
C LEU A 209 -28.31 -10.07 -36.60
N PHE A 210 -28.07 -9.06 -35.74
CA PHE A 210 -28.26 -9.15 -34.29
C PHE A 210 -29.62 -8.64 -33.79
N GLN A 211 -30.49 -8.14 -34.67
CA GLN A 211 -31.76 -7.49 -34.28
C GLN A 211 -32.66 -8.35 -33.36
N ASP A 212 -32.57 -9.69 -33.50
CA ASP A 212 -33.40 -10.66 -32.77
C ASP A 212 -32.67 -11.32 -31.57
N TYR A 213 -31.49 -10.83 -31.20
CA TYR A 213 -30.76 -11.32 -30.02
C TYR A 213 -31.32 -10.69 -28.74
N GLU A 214 -31.62 -11.51 -27.73
CA GLU A 214 -32.27 -11.07 -26.49
C GLU A 214 -31.45 -10.02 -25.73
N ASN A 215 -30.12 -10.13 -25.82
CA ASN A 215 -29.19 -9.21 -25.18
C ASN A 215 -28.00 -8.86 -26.09
N PHE A 216 -28.30 -8.26 -27.24
CA PHE A 216 -27.29 -7.60 -28.07
C PHE A 216 -27.05 -6.16 -27.60
N ASN A 217 -25.78 -5.82 -27.44
CA ASN A 217 -25.32 -4.52 -27.00
C ASN A 217 -24.24 -4.02 -27.95
N PHE A 218 -24.49 -2.87 -28.57
CA PHE A 218 -23.55 -2.25 -29.48
C PHE A 218 -23.10 -0.91 -28.93
N VAL A 219 -21.79 -0.77 -28.70
CA VAL A 219 -21.15 0.48 -28.30
C VAL A 219 -20.43 1.05 -29.52
N LEU A 220 -20.91 2.19 -30.01
CA LEU A 220 -20.25 2.97 -31.05
C LEU A 220 -19.40 4.06 -30.39
N SER A 221 -18.08 3.91 -30.42
CA SER A 221 -17.15 4.85 -29.80
C SER A 221 -16.74 5.95 -30.76
N ASP A 222 -17.25 7.16 -30.52
CA ASP A 222 -17.07 8.33 -31.37
C ASP A 222 -16.11 9.34 -30.72
N SER A 223 -14.97 8.86 -30.23
CA SER A 223 -13.98 9.71 -29.58
C SER A 223 -13.09 10.39 -30.62
N PRO A 224 -12.81 11.71 -30.50
CA PRO A 224 -11.87 12.41 -31.38
C PRO A 224 -10.42 11.96 -31.21
N HIS A 225 -10.13 11.11 -30.21
CA HIS A 225 -8.81 10.53 -29.97
C HIS A 225 -8.63 9.14 -30.59
N ILE A 226 -9.64 8.63 -31.29
CA ILE A 226 -9.52 7.42 -32.10
C ILE A 226 -9.04 7.85 -33.49
N SER A 227 -7.91 7.30 -33.93
CA SER A 227 -7.27 7.60 -35.21
C SER A 227 -7.22 6.41 -36.16
N ASP A 228 -7.37 5.19 -35.64
CA ASP A 228 -7.22 3.93 -36.37
C ASP A 228 -7.86 2.76 -35.60
N HIS A 229 -8.02 1.62 -36.27
CA HIS A 229 -8.51 0.36 -35.72
C HIS A 229 -7.92 -0.02 -34.35
N THR A 230 -6.61 0.15 -34.16
CA THR A 230 -5.94 -0.26 -32.90
C THR A 230 -6.24 0.68 -31.74
N THR A 231 -6.49 1.96 -32.02
CA THR A 231 -6.83 2.96 -30.99
C THR A 231 -8.23 2.80 -30.42
N VAL A 232 -9.19 2.22 -31.16
CA VAL A 232 -10.57 1.98 -30.69
C VAL A 232 -10.58 1.22 -29.37
N THR A 233 -9.87 0.09 -29.34
CA THR A 233 -9.80 -0.77 -28.16
C THR A 233 -9.07 -0.06 -27.01
N ARG A 234 -7.91 0.57 -27.29
CA ARG A 234 -7.12 1.28 -26.27
C ARG A 234 -7.91 2.39 -25.60
N ARG A 235 -8.68 3.16 -26.38
CA ARG A 235 -9.50 4.27 -25.87
C ARG A 235 -10.60 3.79 -24.92
N ASN A 236 -11.10 2.58 -25.13
CA ASN A 236 -12.26 2.03 -24.42
C ASN A 236 -11.92 1.08 -23.26
N VAL A 237 -10.63 0.86 -22.94
CA VAL A 237 -10.21 -0.03 -21.83
C VAL A 237 -10.96 0.23 -20.51
N PRO A 238 -11.18 1.48 -20.04
CA PRO A 238 -11.92 1.72 -18.80
C PRO A 238 -13.36 1.19 -18.82
N LEU A 239 -14.09 1.46 -19.91
CA LEU A 239 -15.46 0.95 -20.10
C LEU A 239 -15.47 -0.58 -20.13
N LEU A 240 -14.49 -1.17 -20.84
CA LEU A 240 -14.33 -2.60 -20.96
C LEU A 240 -14.03 -3.28 -19.63
N MET A 241 -13.21 -2.68 -18.76
CA MET A 241 -12.98 -3.21 -17.41
C MET A 241 -14.23 -3.13 -16.54
N GLY A 242 -15.04 -2.08 -16.67
CA GLY A 242 -16.35 -2.00 -16.04
C GLY A 242 -17.26 -3.15 -16.47
N LEU A 243 -17.38 -3.38 -17.77
CA LEU A 243 -18.14 -4.51 -18.34
C LEU A 243 -17.62 -5.87 -17.84
N ALA A 244 -16.31 -6.08 -17.85
CA ALA A 244 -15.70 -7.31 -17.38
C ALA A 244 -16.05 -7.60 -15.92
N ASN A 245 -16.01 -6.58 -15.04
CA ASN A 245 -16.38 -6.75 -13.64
C ASN A 245 -17.87 -7.12 -13.47
N PHE A 246 -18.78 -6.49 -14.22
CA PHE A 246 -20.20 -6.88 -14.21
C PHE A 246 -20.36 -8.36 -14.57
N LEU A 247 -19.77 -8.79 -15.69
CA LEU A 247 -19.90 -10.16 -16.17
C LEU A 247 -19.30 -11.19 -15.21
N VAL A 248 -18.14 -10.87 -14.62
CA VAL A 248 -17.47 -11.71 -13.61
C VAL A 248 -18.30 -11.84 -12.33
N ASP A 249 -19.11 -10.84 -12.00
CA ASP A 249 -20.05 -10.87 -10.89
C ASP A 249 -21.42 -11.48 -11.25
N GLY A 250 -21.55 -12.04 -12.46
CA GLY A 250 -22.80 -12.65 -12.94
C GLY A 250 -23.87 -11.63 -13.33
N ILE A 251 -23.50 -10.36 -13.50
CA ILE A 251 -24.39 -9.28 -13.94
C ILE A 251 -24.20 -9.10 -15.45
N SER A 252 -25.25 -9.38 -16.22
CA SER A 252 -25.26 -9.20 -17.68
C SER A 252 -26.01 -7.90 -18.05
N PRO A 253 -25.33 -6.75 -18.12
CA PRO A 253 -25.99 -5.48 -18.41
C PRO A 253 -26.61 -5.48 -19.81
N ARG A 254 -27.67 -4.67 -19.98
CA ARG A 254 -28.35 -4.41 -21.26
C ARG A 254 -28.27 -2.91 -21.58
N PHE A 255 -27.35 -2.54 -22.44
CA PHE A 255 -27.16 -1.18 -22.96
C PHE A 255 -28.01 -0.94 -24.22
N GLY A 256 -28.27 -1.98 -25.01
CA GLY A 256 -28.77 -1.82 -26.38
C GLY A 256 -27.70 -1.16 -27.28
N THR A 257 -28.13 -0.30 -28.20
CA THR A 257 -27.23 0.49 -29.04
C THR A 257 -26.94 1.84 -28.38
N VAL A 258 -25.69 2.07 -27.99
CA VAL A 258 -25.24 3.29 -27.32
C VAL A 258 -24.03 3.90 -28.01
N ARG A 259 -23.86 5.21 -27.83
CA ARG A 259 -22.70 5.96 -28.32
C ARG A 259 -21.92 6.56 -27.15
N ASN A 260 -20.60 6.43 -27.16
CA ASN A 260 -19.71 7.15 -26.25
C ASN A 260 -18.75 8.04 -27.06
N GLY A 261 -17.87 8.80 -26.41
CA GLY A 261 -16.98 9.73 -27.09
C GLY A 261 -17.24 11.21 -26.79
N LEU A 262 -17.81 11.53 -25.60
CA LEU A 262 -18.25 12.88 -25.22
C LEU A 262 -17.09 13.81 -24.83
N GLU A 263 -15.90 13.64 -25.40
CA GLU A 263 -14.75 14.49 -25.10
C GLU A 263 -14.80 15.83 -25.85
N GLU A 264 -14.70 16.92 -25.11
CA GLU A 264 -14.57 18.27 -25.65
C GLU A 264 -13.09 18.67 -25.72
N VAL A 265 -12.44 18.39 -26.85
CA VAL A 265 -11.03 18.75 -27.07
C VAL A 265 -10.90 20.26 -27.04
N GLY A 266 -10.10 20.77 -26.08
CA GLY A 266 -9.89 22.20 -25.91
C GLY A 266 -10.98 22.92 -25.10
N ALA A 267 -11.79 22.18 -24.33
CA ALA A 267 -12.72 22.78 -23.38
C ALA A 267 -12.02 23.83 -22.49
N ASP A 268 -12.64 25.00 -22.34
CA ASP A 268 -12.10 26.08 -21.52
C ASP A 268 -12.16 25.70 -20.03
N THR A 269 -10.98 25.60 -19.42
CA THR A 269 -10.82 25.29 -17.98
C THR A 269 -10.62 26.54 -17.12
N SER A 270 -10.61 27.73 -17.72
CA SER A 270 -10.29 29.00 -17.03
C SER A 270 -11.20 29.29 -15.84
N ALA A 271 -12.50 28.97 -15.96
CA ALA A 271 -13.50 29.18 -14.91
C ALA A 271 -13.28 28.26 -13.69
N ILE A 272 -13.07 26.95 -13.93
CA ILE A 272 -12.79 26.01 -12.84
C ILE A 272 -11.42 26.30 -12.21
N ASP A 273 -10.43 26.71 -13.00
CA ASP A 273 -9.13 27.12 -12.48
C ASP A 273 -9.23 28.37 -11.58
N ALA A 274 -10.05 29.36 -11.98
CA ALA A 274 -10.31 30.54 -11.16
C ALA A 274 -11.04 30.19 -9.85
N TYR A 275 -12.03 29.30 -9.92
CA TYR A 275 -12.72 28.79 -8.75
C TYR A 275 -11.77 28.04 -7.81
N LEU A 276 -10.94 27.13 -8.33
CA LEU A 276 -9.97 26.37 -7.53
C LEU A 276 -8.91 27.29 -6.92
N ARG A 277 -8.42 28.30 -7.65
CA ARG A 277 -7.48 29.29 -7.10
C ARG A 277 -8.07 30.10 -5.95
N THR A 278 -9.36 30.44 -5.99
CA THR A 278 -10.02 31.26 -4.96
C THR A 278 -10.50 30.43 -3.77
N THR A 279 -10.79 29.15 -3.96
CA THR A 279 -11.30 28.26 -2.90
C THR A 279 -10.23 27.35 -2.28
N THR A 280 -9.04 27.27 -2.87
CA THR A 280 -7.94 26.49 -2.30
C THR A 280 -7.45 27.14 -1.00
N LEU A 281 -7.77 26.49 0.12
CA LEU A 281 -7.29 26.89 1.43
C LEU A 281 -5.78 26.69 1.60
N VAL A 282 -5.14 25.81 0.84
CA VAL A 282 -3.70 25.52 0.98
C VAL A 282 -2.88 26.18 -0.12
N ARG A 283 -2.16 27.27 0.21
CA ARG A 283 -1.34 28.03 -0.75
C ARG A 283 0.05 27.42 -0.98
N GLY A 284 0.08 26.20 -1.50
CA GLY A 284 1.25 25.52 -2.09
C GLY A 284 2.64 26.05 -1.70
N ALA A 285 3.44 26.47 -2.69
CA ALA A 285 4.80 26.99 -2.47
C ALA A 285 4.83 28.49 -2.14
N SER A 286 3.75 29.23 -2.41
CA SER A 286 3.65 30.67 -2.14
C SER A 286 3.44 30.99 -0.66
N PHE A 287 3.07 29.99 0.15
CA PHE A 287 2.98 30.10 1.61
C PHE A 287 3.68 28.89 2.27
N PRO A 288 4.98 29.02 2.64
CA PRO A 288 5.78 27.90 3.10
C PRO A 288 5.32 27.34 4.46
N PRO A 289 5.59 26.05 4.75
CA PRO A 289 5.35 25.48 6.07
C PRO A 289 6.19 26.18 7.16
N PRO A 290 5.73 26.20 8.42
CA PRO A 290 6.56 26.66 9.53
C PRO A 290 7.85 25.86 9.63
N VAL A 291 8.96 26.53 9.94
CA VAL A 291 10.22 25.90 10.32
C VAL A 291 10.28 25.81 11.84
N LEU A 292 10.35 24.60 12.37
CA LEU A 292 10.47 24.34 13.81
C LEU A 292 11.94 24.39 14.22
N SER A 293 12.25 25.22 15.22
CA SER A 293 13.59 25.35 15.80
C SER A 293 13.72 24.60 17.13
N ARG A 294 12.65 24.55 17.92
CA ARG A 294 12.52 23.66 19.09
C ARG A 294 11.11 23.08 19.18
N PRO A 295 10.93 21.83 19.65
CA PRO A 295 11.98 20.83 19.87
C PRO A 295 12.77 20.51 18.59
N ALA A 296 14.02 20.07 18.71
CA ALA A 296 14.77 19.51 17.59
C ALA A 296 14.30 18.08 17.30
N PRO A 297 14.42 17.58 16.05
CA PRO A 297 14.06 16.20 15.74
C PRO A 297 14.85 15.19 16.60
N GLY A 298 14.13 14.38 17.37
CA GLY A 298 14.69 13.38 18.30
C GLY A 298 15.21 13.95 19.62
N GLU A 299 14.93 15.23 19.93
CA GLU A 299 15.30 15.82 21.22
C GLU A 299 14.55 15.12 22.36
N GLU A 300 15.25 14.78 23.43
CA GLU A 300 14.66 14.29 24.68
C GLU A 300 14.50 15.46 25.65
N LEU A 301 13.26 15.71 26.09
CA LEU A 301 12.85 16.86 26.90
C LEU A 301 12.24 16.42 28.22
N ARG A 302 12.14 17.35 29.17
CA ARG A 302 11.34 17.16 30.39
C ARG A 302 9.90 17.57 30.14
N ALA A 303 8.96 17.00 30.90
CA ALA A 303 7.53 17.30 30.73
C ALA A 303 7.18 18.79 30.92
N ASP A 304 7.92 19.49 31.79
CA ASP A 304 7.80 20.93 32.06
C ASP A 304 8.69 21.81 31.16
N GLY A 305 9.58 21.20 30.36
CA GLY A 305 10.52 21.90 29.48
C GLY A 305 10.08 21.99 28.03
N VAL A 306 8.93 21.43 27.65
CA VAL A 306 8.48 21.41 26.26
C VAL A 306 7.95 22.78 25.83
N ARG A 307 8.73 23.45 24.99
CA ARG A 307 8.38 24.71 24.33
C ARG A 307 8.61 24.57 22.83
N PHE A 308 7.65 25.08 22.04
CA PHE A 308 7.79 25.14 20.59
C PHE A 308 8.24 26.52 20.15
N THR A 309 9.26 26.59 19.31
CA THR A 309 9.71 27.84 18.68
C THR A 309 9.99 27.61 17.21
N GLY A 310 9.86 28.65 16.41
CA GLY A 310 10.14 28.55 14.99
C GLY A 310 9.89 29.84 14.21
N THR A 311 9.91 29.70 12.89
CA THR A 311 9.56 30.78 11.96
C THR A 311 8.43 30.35 11.01
N ALA A 312 7.59 31.31 10.62
CA ALA A 312 6.49 31.14 9.67
C ALA A 312 6.24 32.46 8.91
N PRO A 313 7.12 32.83 7.95
CA PRO A 313 6.97 34.09 7.21
C PRO A 313 5.63 34.21 6.48
N GLY A 314 4.99 35.39 6.59
CA GLY A 314 3.70 35.68 5.96
C GLY A 314 2.48 35.13 6.70
N ALA A 315 2.69 34.42 7.82
CA ALA A 315 1.63 33.93 8.67
C ALA A 315 1.23 34.98 9.74
N VAL A 316 0.00 34.89 10.22
CA VAL A 316 -0.44 35.61 11.43
C VAL A 316 -0.52 34.69 12.65
N ARG A 317 -0.61 33.37 12.43
CA ARG A 317 -0.63 32.36 13.49
C ARG A 317 -0.09 31.02 12.99
N VAL A 318 0.38 30.17 13.91
CA VAL A 318 0.68 28.75 13.66
C VAL A 318 -0.37 27.90 14.35
N SER A 319 -0.66 26.70 13.85
CA SER A 319 -1.59 25.74 14.45
C SER A 319 -0.87 24.42 14.73
N LEU A 320 -0.90 23.96 15.97
CA LEU A 320 -0.18 22.77 16.45
C LEU A 320 -1.16 21.63 16.77
N TRP A 321 -0.82 20.42 16.35
CA TRP A 321 -1.66 19.23 16.47
C TRP A 321 -0.84 17.99 16.80
N GLU A 322 -1.36 17.14 17.66
CA GLU A 322 -0.80 15.80 17.95
C GLU A 322 -1.91 14.77 17.80
N ASP A 323 -1.66 13.70 17.04
CA ASP A 323 -2.63 12.62 16.79
C ASP A 323 -4.04 13.08 16.34
N GLY A 324 -4.10 14.22 15.65
CA GLY A 324 -5.36 14.82 15.19
C GLY A 324 -6.10 15.65 16.24
N LYS A 325 -5.55 15.80 17.45
CA LYS A 325 -6.03 16.70 18.49
C LYS A 325 -5.35 18.06 18.40
N PHE A 326 -6.14 19.13 18.49
CA PHE A 326 -5.63 20.50 18.54
C PHE A 326 -4.90 20.75 19.86
N LEU A 327 -3.68 21.28 19.78
CA LEU A 327 -2.86 21.64 20.93
C LEU A 327 -2.93 23.15 21.22
N GLY A 328 -2.78 23.97 20.18
CA GLY A 328 -2.71 25.42 20.34
C GLY A 328 -2.50 26.18 19.04
N THR A 329 -2.68 27.50 19.12
CA THR A 329 -2.45 28.40 17.98
C THR A 329 -1.73 29.68 18.42
N PRO A 330 -0.39 29.67 18.52
CA PRO A 330 0.37 30.88 18.83
C PRO A 330 0.29 31.88 17.68
N ASP A 331 0.31 33.16 18.02
CA ASP A 331 0.47 34.24 17.06
C ASP A 331 1.90 34.25 16.49
N VAL A 332 2.02 34.73 15.26
CA VAL A 332 3.30 34.93 14.57
C VAL A 332 3.62 36.41 14.56
N ALA A 333 4.83 36.77 15.00
CA ALA A 333 5.32 38.13 14.98
C ALA A 333 5.59 38.63 13.54
N ALA A 334 5.73 39.93 13.37
CA ALA A 334 5.91 40.55 12.05
C ALA A 334 7.19 40.10 11.32
N ASP A 335 8.21 39.65 12.05
CA ASP A 335 9.44 39.06 11.51
C ASP A 335 9.29 37.58 11.13
N GLY A 336 8.11 37.00 11.34
CA GLY A 336 7.80 35.59 11.12
C GLY A 336 8.15 34.69 12.31
N GLY A 337 8.73 35.21 13.40
CA GLY A 337 9.04 34.44 14.59
C GLY A 337 7.78 34.04 15.36
N TRP A 338 7.76 32.85 15.94
CA TRP A 338 6.68 32.42 16.82
C TRP A 338 7.18 31.54 17.95
N THR A 339 6.46 31.55 19.06
CA THR A 339 6.74 30.74 20.24
C THR A 339 5.43 30.26 20.83
N TRP A 340 5.39 29.00 21.23
CA TRP A 340 4.30 28.42 21.98
C TRP A 340 4.86 27.76 23.23
N GLU A 341 4.60 28.43 24.35
CA GLU A 341 4.87 27.96 25.69
C GLU A 341 3.55 28.02 26.44
N THR A 342 2.94 26.86 26.64
CA THR A 342 1.73 26.74 27.46
C THR A 342 1.95 25.61 28.44
N GLY A 343 1.26 25.65 29.59
CA GLY A 343 1.28 24.57 30.58
C GLY A 343 0.60 23.27 30.12
N HIS A 344 0.68 22.96 28.82
CA HIS A 344 0.25 21.69 28.26
C HIS A 344 1.04 20.57 28.93
N ALA A 345 0.34 19.63 29.56
CA ALA A 345 0.96 18.50 30.23
C ALA A 345 1.38 17.45 29.20
N TRP A 346 2.68 17.24 29.03
CA TRP A 346 3.24 16.22 28.16
C TRP A 346 3.40 14.89 28.90
N GLY A 347 2.91 13.81 28.28
CA GLY A 347 3.10 12.45 28.79
C GLY A 347 4.56 12.00 28.63
N VAL A 348 4.96 10.92 29.31
CA VAL A 348 6.28 10.30 29.08
C VAL A 348 6.23 9.50 27.79
N GLY A 349 7.26 9.61 26.96
CA GLY A 349 7.41 8.84 25.71
C GLY A 349 7.56 9.72 24.48
N GLU A 350 7.38 9.10 23.31
CA GLU A 350 7.51 9.76 22.00
C GLU A 350 6.28 10.61 21.66
N HIS A 351 6.52 11.78 21.09
CA HIS A 351 5.54 12.74 20.65
C HIS A 351 5.76 13.10 19.18
N CYS A 352 4.68 13.25 18.41
CA CYS A 352 4.74 13.67 17.00
C CYS A 352 3.78 14.83 16.75
N VAL A 353 4.33 16.04 16.73
CA VAL A 353 3.56 17.26 16.57
C VAL A 353 3.62 17.73 15.13
N ARG A 354 2.45 17.93 14.55
CA ARG A 354 2.25 18.53 13.22
C ARG A 354 1.88 19.99 13.37
N VAL A 355 2.50 20.83 12.55
CA VAL A 355 2.27 22.29 12.57
C VAL A 355 1.97 22.81 11.16
N PHE A 356 1.11 23.81 11.06
CA PHE A 356 0.92 24.57 9.82
C PHE A 356 0.70 26.06 10.13
N ALA A 357 1.07 26.91 9.19
CA ALA A 357 0.89 28.36 9.29
C ALA A 357 -0.49 28.77 8.76
N VAL A 358 -1.03 29.87 9.26
CA VAL A 358 -2.26 30.48 8.74
C VAL A 358 -2.01 31.97 8.48
N ASP A 359 -2.36 32.46 7.28
CA ASP A 359 -2.25 33.87 6.92
C ASP A 359 -3.48 34.69 7.36
N ALA A 360 -3.44 36.01 7.17
CA ALA A 360 -4.53 36.92 7.56
C ALA A 360 -5.86 36.66 6.83
N ALA A 361 -5.80 36.03 5.65
CA ALA A 361 -6.97 35.67 4.86
C ALA A 361 -7.49 34.26 5.17
N GLY A 362 -6.86 33.55 6.12
CA GLY A 362 -7.27 32.22 6.55
C GLY A 362 -6.71 31.06 5.71
N HIS A 363 -5.80 31.33 4.75
CA HIS A 363 -5.12 30.26 4.02
C HIS A 363 -4.10 29.57 4.90
N GLN A 364 -3.88 28.28 4.63
CA GLN A 364 -2.99 27.40 5.35
C GLN A 364 -1.77 27.05 4.50
N SER A 365 -0.63 26.83 5.15
CA SER A 365 0.53 26.24 4.48
C SER A 365 0.49 24.71 4.49
N ARG A 366 1.47 24.06 3.87
CA ARG A 366 1.70 22.62 4.08
C ARG A 366 2.06 22.36 5.56
N ARG A 367 1.85 21.12 6.01
CA ARG A 367 2.23 20.72 7.37
C ARG A 367 3.72 20.42 7.46
N ALA A 368 4.36 20.90 8.52
CA ALA A 368 5.64 20.39 9.01
C ALA A 368 5.39 19.47 10.21
N GLU A 369 6.32 18.59 10.51
CA GLU A 369 6.25 17.72 11.70
C GLU A 369 7.59 17.69 12.44
N VAL A 370 7.52 17.53 13.76
CA VAL A 370 8.66 17.23 14.62
C VAL A 370 8.33 16.04 15.51
N ARG A 371 9.33 15.18 15.72
CA ARG A 371 9.31 14.11 16.70
C ARG A 371 10.29 14.42 17.81
N PHE A 372 9.89 14.21 19.04
CA PHE A 372 10.71 14.39 20.24
C PHE A 372 10.19 13.45 21.33
N SER A 373 10.97 13.22 22.37
CA SER A 373 10.56 12.38 23.50
C SER A 373 10.54 13.16 24.79
N VAL A 374 9.68 12.73 25.72
CA VAL A 374 9.61 13.27 27.08
C VAL A 374 10.08 12.22 28.07
N ALA A 375 11.16 12.53 28.77
CA ALA A 375 11.79 11.66 29.74
C ALA A 375 10.96 11.52 31.03
N LYS A 376 11.08 10.35 31.66
CA LYS A 376 10.50 10.11 32.99
C LYS A 376 11.37 10.79 34.05
N ALA A 377 10.75 11.61 34.90
CA ALA A 377 11.45 12.23 36.02
C ALA A 377 12.00 11.17 37.01
N PRO A 378 13.21 11.39 37.58
CA PRO A 378 13.77 10.52 38.61
C PRO A 378 12.96 10.58 39.91
N THR A 379 12.91 9.47 40.64
CA THR A 379 12.25 9.38 41.96
C THR A 379 13.26 9.54 43.09
N ALA A 380 12.81 10.05 44.25
CA ALA A 380 13.66 10.12 45.45
C ALA A 380 14.33 8.75 45.75
N PRO A 381 15.61 8.72 46.15
CA PRO A 381 16.27 7.48 46.52
C PRO A 381 15.57 6.77 47.68
N ILE A 382 15.55 5.45 47.62
CA ILE A 382 15.17 4.59 48.73
C ILE A 382 16.43 4.31 49.53
N VAL A 383 16.42 4.61 50.83
CA VAL A 383 17.53 4.25 51.75
C VAL A 383 17.16 2.97 52.48
N SER A 384 18.02 1.95 52.38
CA SER A 384 17.86 0.64 53.04
C SER A 384 18.65 0.54 54.34
N ALA A 385 19.78 1.22 54.43
CA ALA A 385 20.55 1.38 55.68
C ALA A 385 21.17 2.79 55.71
N PRO A 386 21.33 3.42 56.88
CA PRO A 386 20.77 2.97 58.17
C PRO A 386 19.23 3.06 58.19
N ALA A 387 18.58 2.25 59.01
CA ALA A 387 17.16 2.32 59.26
C ALA A 387 16.80 3.58 60.07
N GLN A 388 15.56 4.05 59.95
CA GLN A 388 15.10 5.21 60.72
C GLN A 388 15.17 4.94 62.22
N GLY A 389 15.88 5.81 62.93
CA GLY A 389 16.12 5.71 64.38
C GLY A 389 17.12 4.64 64.78
N GLU A 390 17.89 4.09 63.84
CA GLU A 390 18.90 3.08 64.14
C GLU A 390 20.02 3.64 65.03
N GLU A 391 20.48 2.86 66.00
CA GLU A 391 21.64 3.18 66.83
C GLU A 391 22.78 2.21 66.54
N ARG A 392 23.96 2.72 66.18
CA ARG A 392 25.15 1.90 65.88
C ARG A 392 26.47 2.56 66.29
N ALA A 393 27.52 1.75 66.41
CA ALA A 393 28.88 2.24 66.59
C ALA A 393 29.38 3.01 65.36
N ALA A 394 30.30 3.96 65.58
CA ALA A 394 30.73 4.96 64.61
C ALA A 394 31.36 4.40 63.32
N ASP A 395 31.96 3.22 63.40
CA ASP A 395 32.69 2.51 62.36
C ASP A 395 31.82 1.58 61.50
N ASP A 396 30.55 1.36 61.88
CA ASP A 396 29.62 0.43 61.21
C ASP A 396 28.45 1.15 60.49
N ILE A 397 28.57 2.45 60.20
CA ILE A 397 27.50 3.22 59.55
C ILE A 397 27.84 3.54 58.09
N GLY A 398 27.24 2.74 57.20
CA GLY A 398 27.20 2.97 55.76
C GLY A 398 25.78 3.22 55.26
N PHE A 399 25.64 4.12 54.30
CA PHE A 399 24.39 4.35 53.60
C PHE A 399 24.30 3.43 52.38
N THR A 400 23.18 2.73 52.24
CA THR A 400 22.91 1.90 51.06
C THR A 400 21.47 2.05 50.62
N GLY A 401 21.19 1.81 49.35
CA GLY A 401 19.84 1.94 48.84
C GLY A 401 19.68 1.71 47.36
N LEU A 402 18.51 2.13 46.84
CA LEU A 402 18.18 2.13 45.42
C LEU A 402 17.86 3.56 44.96
N ALA A 403 18.27 3.93 43.75
CA ALA A 403 17.96 5.23 43.17
C ALA A 403 17.59 5.10 41.70
N ARG A 404 16.29 4.87 41.42
CA ARG A 404 15.81 4.63 40.06
C ARG A 404 15.79 5.91 39.23
N GLY A 405 16.52 5.88 38.11
CA GLY A 405 16.60 7.01 37.17
C GLY A 405 17.60 8.10 37.57
N ALA A 406 18.31 7.92 38.68
CA ALA A 406 19.45 8.76 39.04
C ALA A 406 20.76 8.10 38.57
N VAL A 407 21.77 8.90 38.25
CA VAL A 407 23.14 8.44 37.98
C VAL A 407 24.03 8.57 39.22
N GLN A 408 23.66 9.45 40.15
CA GLN A 408 24.33 9.65 41.44
C GLN A 408 23.32 9.82 42.57
N VAL A 409 23.75 9.57 43.80
CA VAL A 409 23.04 9.88 45.04
C VAL A 409 23.90 10.79 45.89
N GLY A 410 23.37 11.94 46.28
CA GLY A 410 24.01 12.86 47.20
C GLY A 410 23.47 12.75 48.62
N LEU A 411 24.35 12.98 49.59
CA LEU A 411 24.03 12.97 51.01
C LEU A 411 24.40 14.33 51.61
N ARG A 412 23.47 14.95 52.34
CA ARG A 412 23.64 16.24 53.00
C ARG A 412 23.25 16.17 54.46
N GLU A 413 24.03 16.81 55.34
CA GLU A 413 23.63 17.04 56.73
C GLU A 413 23.66 18.54 57.02
N ARG A 414 22.54 19.08 57.53
CA ARG A 414 22.38 20.52 57.84
C ARG A 414 22.74 21.43 56.66
N GLY A 415 22.42 21.00 55.44
CA GLY A 415 22.70 21.72 54.19
C GLY A 415 24.13 21.56 53.65
N VAL A 416 25.03 20.89 54.37
CA VAL A 416 26.41 20.64 53.89
C VAL A 416 26.45 19.31 53.13
N LEU A 417 26.95 19.33 51.89
CA LEU A 417 27.16 18.11 51.09
C LEU A 417 28.27 17.27 51.72
N LEU A 418 27.91 16.07 52.15
CA LEU A 418 28.83 15.09 52.72
C LEU A 418 29.54 14.30 51.64
N GLY A 419 28.84 13.99 50.55
CA GLY A 419 29.42 13.28 49.42
C GLY A 419 28.39 12.84 48.38
N LEU A 420 28.91 12.23 47.31
CA LEU A 420 28.15 11.63 46.21
C LEU A 420 28.54 10.16 46.07
N ALA A 421 27.56 9.32 45.72
CA ALA A 421 27.76 7.92 45.36
C ALA A 421 27.20 7.66 43.97
N SER A 422 27.94 6.93 43.13
CA SER A 422 27.46 6.50 41.82
C SER A 422 26.39 5.42 41.98
N VAL A 423 25.38 5.47 41.12
CA VAL A 423 24.34 4.44 41.03
C VAL A 423 24.79 3.35 40.05
N GLY A 424 24.80 2.10 40.49
CA GLY A 424 25.21 0.95 39.70
C GLY A 424 24.15 0.50 38.69
N PRO A 425 24.49 -0.46 37.79
CA PRO A 425 23.57 -0.98 36.78
C PRO A 425 22.29 -1.60 37.35
N ASP A 426 22.35 -2.13 38.57
CA ASP A 426 21.22 -2.68 39.34
C ASP A 426 20.38 -1.60 40.04
N GLN A 427 20.68 -0.32 39.81
CA GLN A 427 20.12 0.86 40.49
C GLN A 427 20.51 0.95 41.98
N GLY A 428 21.47 0.13 42.44
CA GLY A 428 22.00 0.16 43.78
C GLY A 428 23.02 1.29 43.97
N TRP A 429 23.12 1.80 45.19
CA TRP A 429 24.16 2.74 45.59
C TRP A 429 24.62 2.44 47.01
N SER A 430 25.88 2.76 47.28
CA SER A 430 26.45 2.68 48.63
C SER A 430 27.38 3.85 48.86
N TRP A 431 27.37 4.37 50.08
CA TRP A 431 28.20 5.49 50.50
C TRP A 431 28.62 5.32 51.96
N THR A 432 29.89 5.52 52.24
CA THR A 432 30.42 5.57 53.61
C THR A 432 31.07 6.92 53.84
N SER A 433 30.95 7.45 55.06
CA SER A 433 31.56 8.74 55.41
C SER A 433 33.09 8.61 55.42
N PRO A 434 33.83 9.38 54.59
CA PRO A 434 35.29 9.34 54.60
C PRO A 434 35.90 9.84 55.92
N GLU A 435 35.19 10.73 56.61
CA GLU A 435 35.62 11.31 57.89
C GLU A 435 35.13 10.50 59.11
N GLY A 436 34.37 9.42 58.87
CA GLY A 436 33.65 8.68 59.90
C GLY A 436 32.46 9.45 60.48
N TRP A 437 31.83 8.89 61.50
CA TRP A 437 30.73 9.52 62.23
C TRP A 437 31.11 9.84 63.67
N ARG A 438 30.66 10.99 64.18
CA ARG A 438 30.90 11.37 65.58
C ARG A 438 29.77 10.82 66.46
N PRO A 439 30.02 10.48 67.74
CA PRO A 439 28.95 10.10 68.66
C PRO A 439 27.87 11.17 68.77
N GLY A 440 26.60 10.78 68.69
CA GLY A 440 25.45 11.68 68.73
C GLY A 440 24.38 11.39 67.67
N ALA A 441 23.32 12.21 67.67
CA ALA A 441 22.21 12.09 66.72
C ALA A 441 22.49 12.83 65.41
N HIS A 442 22.22 12.16 64.28
CA HIS A 442 22.44 12.65 62.92
C HIS A 442 21.15 12.67 62.12
N VAL A 443 21.06 13.62 61.17
CA VAL A 443 19.95 13.74 60.21
C VAL A 443 20.54 14.01 58.83
N VAL A 444 20.48 13.00 57.97
CA VAL A 444 21.07 13.03 56.63
C VAL A 444 19.98 13.02 55.57
N GLU A 445 19.95 14.05 54.74
CA GLU A 445 19.10 14.17 53.57
C GLU A 445 19.76 13.48 52.38
N VAL A 446 19.08 12.48 51.82
CA VAL A 446 19.55 11.70 50.67
C VAL A 446 18.73 12.06 49.45
N PHE A 447 19.37 12.45 48.35
CA PHE A 447 18.73 12.86 47.10
C PHE A 447 19.43 12.23 45.89
N GLY A 448 18.69 11.97 44.83
CA GLY A 448 19.25 11.46 43.57
C GLY A 448 19.62 12.61 42.65
N VAL A 449 20.57 12.38 41.76
CA VAL A 449 20.96 13.31 40.69
C VAL A 449 20.90 12.55 39.37
N ASP A 450 20.13 13.06 38.39
CA ASP A 450 20.05 12.47 37.06
C ASP A 450 21.25 12.84 36.17
N ALA A 451 21.32 12.26 34.96
CA ALA A 451 22.41 12.52 34.02
C ALA A 451 22.53 14.00 33.58
N ALA A 452 21.46 14.78 33.75
CA ALA A 452 21.42 16.21 33.48
C ALA A 452 21.82 17.06 34.69
N GLY A 453 22.13 16.44 35.84
CA GLY A 453 22.55 17.13 37.06
C GLY A 453 21.38 17.64 37.93
N VAL A 454 20.14 17.19 37.68
CA VAL A 454 18.97 17.65 38.44
C VAL A 454 18.73 16.77 39.66
N GLU A 455 18.47 17.42 40.80
CA GLU A 455 18.20 16.75 42.07
C GLU A 455 16.74 16.28 42.20
N THR A 456 16.55 15.10 42.77
CA THR A 456 15.23 14.65 43.22
C THR A 456 14.82 15.36 44.51
N ALA A 457 13.56 15.20 44.93
CA ALA A 457 13.22 15.41 46.33
C ALA A 457 14.13 14.54 47.24
N SER A 458 14.48 15.06 48.41
CA SER A 458 15.31 14.35 49.38
C SER A 458 14.48 13.46 50.31
N TYR A 459 15.11 12.41 50.83
CA TYR A 459 14.60 11.57 51.90
C TYR A 459 15.52 11.72 53.12
N ALA A 460 14.97 12.17 54.25
CA ALA A 460 15.75 12.42 55.47
C ALA A 460 15.83 11.17 56.34
N VAL A 461 17.05 10.73 56.67
CA VAL A 461 17.35 9.57 57.50
C VAL A 461 17.88 10.03 58.86
N ARG A 462 17.28 9.53 59.94
CA ARG A 462 17.68 9.84 61.32
C ARG A 462 18.32 8.62 61.95
N PHE A 463 19.47 8.78 62.59
CA PHE A 463 20.17 7.70 63.29
C PHE A 463 21.07 8.26 64.41
N THR A 464 21.48 7.40 65.35
CA THR A 464 22.34 7.77 66.49
C THR A 464 23.64 6.97 66.47
N VAL A 465 24.77 7.65 66.65
CA VAL A 465 26.08 7.02 66.77
C VAL A 465 26.44 6.85 68.24
N THR A 466 26.71 5.63 68.69
CA THR A 466 27.13 5.31 70.06
C THR A 466 28.65 5.28 70.20
N ALA A 467 29.18 5.71 71.35
CA ALA A 467 30.61 5.62 71.65
C ALA A 467 31.03 4.17 71.97
N GLU A 468 32.18 3.74 71.47
CA GLU A 468 32.69 2.38 71.69
C GLU A 468 33.18 2.20 73.15
N THR A 469 32.61 1.25 73.90
CA THR A 469 33.15 0.84 75.21
C THR A 469 34.27 -0.18 75.03
N ALA A 470 35.53 0.22 75.25
CA ALA A 470 36.68 -0.68 75.25
C ALA A 470 36.53 -1.79 76.32
N ARG A 471 36.50 -3.06 75.89
CA ARG A 471 36.58 -4.22 76.80
C ARG A 471 38.02 -4.40 77.27
N THR A 472 38.28 -4.14 78.54
CA THR A 472 39.55 -4.42 79.23
C THR A 472 39.68 -5.92 79.53
N SER A 473 40.72 -6.57 79.00
CA SER A 473 41.18 -7.86 79.54
C SER A 473 42.40 -7.63 80.43
N ALA A 474 42.21 -7.82 81.73
CA ALA A 474 43.27 -7.80 82.73
C ALA A 474 43.97 -9.16 82.78
N ARG A 475 45.31 -9.17 82.84
CA ARG A 475 46.07 -10.22 83.53
C ARG A 475 47.28 -9.60 84.23
N TRP A 476 47.30 -9.82 85.54
CA TRP A 476 48.25 -9.35 86.56
C TRP A 476 49.59 -10.12 86.50
N PRO A 477 50.73 -9.55 86.96
CA PRO A 477 52.07 -10.12 86.74
C PRO A 477 52.61 -10.99 87.89
N SER A 478 53.81 -11.56 87.63
CA SER A 478 54.94 -11.88 88.54
C SER A 478 55.40 -13.36 88.53
N PRO A 479 56.67 -13.68 88.90
CA PRO A 479 57.89 -12.88 89.02
C PRO A 479 59.16 -13.53 88.38
N GLU A 480 60.28 -12.80 88.47
CA GLU A 480 61.66 -13.16 88.10
C GLU A 480 62.15 -14.55 88.56
N ARG A 481 63.04 -15.18 87.77
CA ARG A 481 64.43 -15.49 88.20
C ARG A 481 65.32 -16.00 87.07
N ASP A 482 66.59 -15.65 87.22
CA ASP A 482 67.79 -15.97 86.45
C ASP A 482 68.01 -17.45 86.08
N PHE A 483 68.65 -17.59 84.91
CA PHE A 483 69.71 -18.54 84.49
C PHE A 483 70.04 -19.77 85.36
N ALA A 484 70.09 -20.94 84.71
CA ALA A 484 71.34 -21.67 84.43
C ALA A 484 71.10 -22.96 83.61
N ASP A 485 72.14 -23.35 82.88
CA ASP A 485 72.27 -24.49 81.97
C ASP A 485 71.99 -25.90 82.54
N ARG A 486 71.66 -26.78 81.59
CA ARG A 486 71.68 -28.26 81.53
C ARG A 486 70.37 -29.01 81.74
#